data_AF-A0A7W1URZ7-F1
#
_entry.id   AF-A0A7W1URZ7-F1
#
_cell.length_a   1.000
_cell.length_b   1.000
_cell.length_c   1.000
_cell.angle_alpha   90.00
_cell.angle_beta   90.00
_cell.angle_gamma   90.00
#
_symmetry.space_group_name_H-M   'P 1'
#
loop_
_entity.id
_entity.type
_entity.pdbx_description
1 polymer ?
#
loop_
_entity_poly.entity_id
_entity_poly.type
_entity_poly.pdbx_seq_one_letter_code
_entity_poly.pdbx_strand_id
1 'polypeptide(L)'
;MSSVPPPPPGSPPPPPPPSWGAGAGSTPVPPSSWQATPPAPTQRRAVPLAAWLMIAGAALLIVGSFLPWFTIGDQSTSGMDEIAGETRDGPVFVGLAVIIGVLGIITLVWKRILGVVIATLVVAAFALMAGIIDFGDVQDLKDFFGAEAGIGLPIVLGGAALAVAGSIVGLVKRSR
;
A
#
# COMPACT_ATOMS: atom_id res chain seq x y z
N MET A 1 -37.91 -73.56 -47.11
CA MET A 1 -37.94 -72.53 -46.06
C MET A 1 -37.41 -73.18 -44.79
N SER A 2 -36.16 -72.90 -44.45
CA SER A 2 -35.42 -73.59 -43.37
C SER A 2 -35.63 -72.81 -42.07
N SER A 3 -36.39 -73.37 -41.13
CA SER A 3 -36.63 -72.77 -39.82
C SER A 3 -35.40 -72.93 -38.93
N VAL A 4 -34.83 -71.81 -38.48
CA VAL A 4 -33.74 -71.76 -37.50
C VAL A 4 -34.27 -72.20 -36.13
N PRO A 5 -33.62 -73.12 -35.41
CA PRO A 5 -34.05 -73.53 -34.08
C PRO A 5 -33.84 -72.41 -33.04
N PRO A 6 -34.70 -72.33 -32.01
CA PRO A 6 -34.57 -71.30 -30.97
C PRO A 6 -33.29 -71.48 -30.14
N PRO A 7 -32.69 -70.38 -29.65
CA PRO A 7 -31.48 -70.44 -28.85
C PRO A 7 -31.71 -71.13 -27.50
N PRO A 8 -30.69 -71.81 -26.93
CA PRO A 8 -30.80 -72.50 -25.65
C PRO A 8 -31.07 -71.52 -24.49
N PRO A 9 -31.82 -71.93 -23.45
CA PRO A 9 -31.97 -71.14 -22.23
C PRO A 9 -30.61 -70.86 -21.57
N GLY A 10 -30.35 -69.60 -21.25
CA GLY A 10 -29.13 -69.18 -20.56
C GLY A 10 -28.99 -69.83 -19.18
N SER A 11 -27.77 -70.22 -18.82
CA SER A 11 -27.47 -70.78 -17.51
C SER A 11 -27.72 -69.78 -16.38
N PRO A 12 -28.23 -70.21 -15.20
CA PRO A 12 -28.44 -69.34 -14.07
C PRO A 12 -27.12 -68.73 -13.54
N PRO A 13 -27.15 -67.50 -13.00
CA PRO A 13 -25.97 -66.85 -12.45
C PRO A 13 -25.39 -67.64 -11.25
N PRO A 14 -24.07 -67.63 -11.06
CA PRO A 14 -23.43 -68.31 -9.93
C PRO A 14 -23.87 -67.69 -8.59
N PRO A 15 -23.97 -68.50 -7.52
CA PRO A 15 -24.32 -68.01 -6.20
C PRO A 15 -23.25 -67.04 -5.67
N PRO A 16 -23.66 -66.01 -4.90
CA PRO A 16 -22.72 -65.08 -4.28
C PRO A 16 -21.78 -65.79 -3.29
N PRO A 17 -20.53 -65.33 -3.15
CA PRO A 17 -19.55 -65.95 -2.26
C PRO A 17 -19.99 -65.88 -0.78
N PRO A 18 -19.64 -66.87 0.06
CA PRO A 18 -19.96 -66.86 1.48
C PRO A 18 -19.30 -65.68 2.21
N SER A 19 -20.11 -64.81 2.82
CA SER A 19 -19.62 -63.69 3.64
C SER A 19 -19.14 -64.20 5.00
N TRP A 20 -17.88 -64.62 5.09
CA TRP A 20 -17.21 -64.88 6.35
C TRP A 20 -16.60 -63.59 6.89
N GLY A 21 -17.31 -62.94 7.82
CA GLY A 21 -16.80 -61.70 8.44
C GLY A 21 -17.83 -60.95 9.25
N ALA A 22 -18.46 -61.59 10.23
CA ALA A 22 -19.07 -60.88 11.35
C ALA A 22 -17.93 -60.43 12.28
N GLY A 23 -17.48 -59.19 12.14
CA GLY A 23 -16.40 -58.62 12.94
C GLY A 23 -16.59 -57.11 13.12
N ALA A 24 -17.00 -56.72 14.32
CA ALA A 24 -16.83 -55.43 14.99
C ALA A 24 -17.07 -54.14 14.18
N GLY A 25 -18.21 -53.50 14.45
CA GLY A 25 -18.33 -52.04 14.50
C GLY A 25 -18.02 -51.29 13.20
N SER A 26 -18.94 -51.35 12.24
CA SER A 26 -19.03 -50.28 11.25
C SER A 26 -19.46 -48.99 11.97
N THR A 27 -18.49 -48.18 12.37
CA THR A 27 -18.74 -46.75 12.56
C THR A 27 -19.33 -46.23 11.25
N PRO A 28 -20.49 -45.54 11.27
CA PRO A 28 -21.03 -44.93 10.07
C PRO A 28 -19.97 -44.00 9.49
N VAL A 29 -19.53 -44.24 8.25
CA VAL A 29 -18.74 -43.27 7.51
C VAL A 29 -19.64 -42.05 7.32
N PRO A 30 -19.34 -40.89 7.92
CA PRO A 30 -20.19 -39.71 7.76
C PRO A 30 -20.19 -39.31 6.27
N PRO A 31 -21.33 -38.86 5.73
CA PRO A 31 -21.41 -38.42 4.34
C PRO A 31 -20.35 -37.34 4.09
N SER A 32 -19.66 -37.45 2.96
CA SER A 32 -18.60 -36.55 2.49
C SER A 32 -19.08 -35.13 2.12
N SER A 33 -20.19 -34.67 2.71
CA SER A 33 -20.80 -33.36 2.47
C SER A 33 -20.13 -32.21 3.21
N TRP A 34 -18.97 -32.44 3.83
CA TRP A 34 -18.19 -31.42 4.57
C TRP A 34 -17.00 -30.87 3.78
N GLN A 35 -17.04 -30.90 2.44
CA GLN A 35 -16.13 -30.06 1.65
C GLN A 35 -16.52 -28.60 1.87
N ALA A 36 -15.92 -27.99 2.90
CA ALA A 36 -15.98 -26.57 3.14
C ALA A 36 -15.52 -25.87 1.86
N THR A 37 -16.46 -25.21 1.18
CA THR A 37 -16.12 -24.34 0.05
C THR A 37 -15.13 -23.30 0.59
N PRO A 38 -13.95 -23.12 -0.02
CA PRO A 38 -13.01 -22.10 0.42
C PRO A 38 -13.74 -20.76 0.49
N PRO A 39 -13.63 -20.01 1.60
CA PRO A 39 -14.26 -18.71 1.69
C PRO A 39 -13.84 -17.87 0.48
N ALA A 40 -14.83 -17.34 -0.24
CA ALA A 40 -14.58 -16.50 -1.41
C ALA A 40 -13.60 -15.39 -0.99
N PRO A 41 -12.56 -15.10 -1.80
CA PRO A 41 -11.60 -14.07 -1.46
C PRO A 41 -12.35 -12.76 -1.23
N THR A 42 -12.26 -12.22 -0.02
CA THR A 42 -12.91 -10.96 0.34
C THR A 42 -12.45 -9.88 -0.62
N GLN A 43 -13.40 -9.32 -1.37
CA GLN A 43 -13.10 -8.28 -2.36
C GLN A 43 -12.52 -7.07 -1.61
N ARG A 44 -11.23 -6.83 -1.79
CA ARG A 44 -10.50 -5.79 -1.06
C ARG A 44 -11.07 -4.42 -1.45
N ARG A 45 -11.79 -3.76 -0.55
CA ARG A 45 -12.34 -2.42 -0.77
C ARG A 45 -11.18 -1.42 -0.95
N ALA A 46 -11.14 -0.75 -2.10
CA ALA A 46 -10.13 0.26 -2.39
C ALA A 46 -10.30 1.48 -1.46
N VAL A 47 -9.19 2.07 -1.04
CA VAL A 47 -9.19 3.35 -0.29
C VAL A 47 -8.52 4.42 -1.16
N PRO A 48 -9.16 4.85 -2.27
CA PRO A 48 -8.52 5.73 -3.25
C PRO A 48 -8.09 7.06 -2.64
N LEU A 49 -8.82 7.56 -1.64
CA LEU A 49 -8.51 8.81 -0.95
C LEU A 49 -7.12 8.78 -0.29
N ALA A 50 -6.73 7.68 0.34
CA ALA A 50 -5.44 7.59 1.03
C ALA A 50 -4.26 7.75 0.04
N ALA A 51 -4.35 7.04 -1.09
CA ALA A 51 -3.34 7.11 -2.14
C ALA A 51 -3.27 8.50 -2.78
N TRP A 52 -4.42 9.14 -3.06
CA TRP A 52 -4.44 10.49 -3.61
C TRP A 52 -3.82 11.52 -2.66
N LEU A 53 -4.05 11.41 -1.35
CA LEU A 53 -3.41 12.27 -0.35
C LEU A 53 -1.89 12.08 -0.31
N MET A 54 -1.40 10.84 -0.39
CA MET A 54 0.05 10.56 -0.47
C MET A 54 0.67 11.18 -1.73
N ILE A 55 0.03 11.00 -2.89
CA ILE A 55 0.51 11.53 -4.17
C ILE A 55 0.49 13.07 -4.18
N ALA A 56 -0.58 13.68 -3.68
CA ALA A 56 -0.67 15.13 -3.54
C ALA A 56 0.40 15.67 -2.59
N GLY A 57 0.63 15.00 -1.45
CA GLY A 57 1.69 15.35 -0.52
C GLY A 57 3.08 15.28 -1.15
N ALA A 58 3.37 14.21 -1.91
CA ALA A 58 4.61 14.10 -2.69
C ALA A 58 4.77 15.22 -3.72
N ALA A 59 3.70 15.56 -4.46
CA ALA A 59 3.75 16.65 -5.42
C ALA A 59 4.06 17.99 -4.76
N LEU A 60 3.45 18.28 -3.60
CA LEU A 60 3.72 19.50 -2.83
C LEU A 60 5.15 19.53 -2.29
N LEU A 61 5.71 18.41 -1.82
CA LEU A 61 7.10 18.33 -1.43
C LEU A 61 8.04 18.73 -2.58
N ILE A 62 7.82 18.16 -3.77
CA ILE A 62 8.62 18.50 -4.95
C ILE A 62 8.50 19.98 -5.26
N VAL A 63 7.29 20.50 -5.41
CA VAL A 63 7.05 21.92 -5.74
C VAL A 63 7.66 22.84 -4.69
N GLY A 64 7.48 22.55 -3.41
CA GLY A 64 8.02 23.34 -2.31
C GLY A 64 9.56 23.37 -2.28
N SER A 65 10.24 22.30 -2.70
CA SER A 65 11.70 22.26 -2.81
C SER A 65 12.26 23.24 -3.85
N PHE A 66 11.53 23.47 -4.95
CA PHE A 66 11.95 24.39 -6.02
C PHE A 66 11.52 25.84 -5.78
N LEU A 67 10.67 26.09 -4.80
CA LEU A 67 10.22 27.44 -4.46
C LEU A 67 11.21 28.12 -3.50
N PRO A 68 11.21 29.45 -3.43
CA PRO A 68 12.01 30.20 -2.45
C PRO A 68 11.75 29.75 -1.01
N TRP A 69 12.81 29.40 -0.29
CA TRP A 69 12.79 29.09 1.14
C TRP A 69 13.04 30.32 1.98
N PHE A 70 13.91 31.21 1.51
CA PHE A 70 14.06 32.55 2.03
C PHE A 70 14.67 33.50 0.99
N THR A 71 14.68 34.78 1.34
CA THR A 71 15.32 35.83 0.55
C THR A 71 16.20 36.67 1.47
N ILE A 72 17.42 36.97 1.04
CA ILE A 72 18.34 37.90 1.72
C ILE A 72 18.67 39.03 0.74
N GLY A 73 18.24 40.25 1.09
CA GLY A 73 18.31 41.38 0.14
C GLY A 73 17.49 41.09 -1.11
N ASP A 74 18.11 41.17 -2.29
CA ASP A 74 17.46 40.91 -3.58
C ASP A 74 17.66 39.46 -4.09
N GLN A 75 18.32 38.60 -3.32
CA GLN A 75 18.61 37.23 -3.73
C GLN A 75 17.66 36.24 -3.04
N SER A 76 16.92 35.52 -3.86
CA SER A 76 15.99 34.48 -3.42
C SER A 76 16.65 33.11 -3.56
N THR A 77 16.62 32.32 -2.49
CA THR A 77 17.24 31.00 -2.43
C THR A 77 16.17 29.94 -2.19
N SER A 78 16.17 28.90 -3.01
CA SER A 78 15.34 27.70 -2.90
C SER A 78 16.06 26.55 -2.20
N GLY A 79 15.34 25.46 -1.91
CA GLY A 79 15.95 24.25 -1.39
C GLY A 79 16.92 23.55 -2.36
N MET A 80 16.90 23.92 -3.64
CA MET A 80 17.73 23.30 -4.68
C MET A 80 19.04 24.04 -4.93
N ASP A 81 19.18 25.24 -4.37
CA ASP A 81 20.35 26.08 -4.60
C ASP A 81 21.52 25.64 -3.71
N GLU A 82 22.72 25.83 -4.23
CA GLU A 82 23.97 25.60 -3.50
C GLU A 82 24.46 26.92 -2.92
N ILE A 83 24.76 26.94 -1.62
CA ILE A 83 25.37 28.10 -0.96
C ILE A 83 26.71 27.68 -0.38
N ALA A 84 27.76 28.41 -0.72
CA ALA A 84 29.10 28.22 -0.18
C ALA A 84 29.68 26.79 -0.37
N GLY A 85 29.25 26.06 -1.41
CA GLY A 85 29.72 24.70 -1.68
C GLY A 85 28.89 23.59 -1.01
N GLU A 86 27.86 23.95 -0.24
CA GLU A 86 26.96 23.01 0.41
C GLU A 86 25.60 23.02 -0.30
N THR A 87 25.21 21.86 -0.81
CA THR A 87 23.87 21.64 -1.35
C THR A 87 22.87 21.64 -0.21
N ARG A 88 21.82 22.46 -0.33
CA ARG A 88 20.71 22.46 0.63
C ARG A 88 19.91 21.17 0.63
N ASP A 89 19.00 21.03 1.59
CA ASP A 89 18.23 19.81 1.80
C ASP A 89 17.11 19.55 0.76
N GLY A 90 16.86 20.47 -0.18
CA GLY A 90 15.81 20.32 -1.20
C GLY A 90 15.87 19.02 -2.00
N PRO A 91 17.03 18.57 -2.50
CA PRO A 91 17.16 17.27 -3.16
C PRO A 91 16.78 16.09 -2.27
N VAL A 92 17.00 16.17 -0.95
CA VAL A 92 16.57 15.15 0.01
C VAL A 92 15.03 15.09 0.05
N PHE A 93 14.34 16.23 0.13
CA PHE A 93 12.88 16.27 0.05
C PHE A 93 12.34 15.74 -1.27
N VAL A 94 12.98 16.07 -2.40
CA VAL A 94 12.60 15.54 -3.71
C VAL A 94 12.77 14.01 -3.75
N GLY A 95 13.88 13.48 -3.22
CA GLY A 95 14.10 12.04 -3.12
C GLY A 95 13.04 11.34 -2.27
N LEU A 96 12.73 11.87 -1.09
CA LEU A 96 11.66 11.37 -0.22
C LEU A 96 10.29 11.47 -0.89
N ALA A 97 10.02 12.55 -1.61
CA ALA A 97 8.77 12.75 -2.32
C ALA A 97 8.58 11.74 -3.45
N VAL A 98 9.63 11.42 -4.21
CA VAL A 98 9.57 10.38 -5.25
C VAL A 98 9.23 9.02 -4.63
N ILE A 99 9.86 8.68 -3.50
CA ILE A 99 9.54 7.44 -2.76
C ILE A 99 8.07 7.43 -2.33
N ILE A 100 7.60 8.50 -1.68
CA ILE A 100 6.21 8.63 -1.23
C ILE A 100 5.23 8.54 -2.42
N GLY A 101 5.54 9.20 -3.53
CA GLY A 101 4.72 9.20 -4.74
C GLY A 101 4.61 7.81 -5.36
N VAL A 102 5.73 7.09 -5.49
CA VAL A 102 5.76 5.71 -5.98
C VAL A 102 4.95 4.79 -5.06
N LEU A 103 5.15 4.87 -3.74
CA LEU A 103 4.38 4.08 -2.77
C LEU A 103 2.89 4.44 -2.79
N GLY A 104 2.54 5.71 -3.02
CA GLY A 104 1.17 6.18 -3.21
C GLY A 104 0.52 5.57 -4.46
N ILE A 105 1.23 5.56 -5.59
CA ILE A 105 0.78 4.92 -6.83
C ILE A 105 0.61 3.40 -6.64
N ILE A 106 1.57 2.73 -6.00
CA ILE A 106 1.46 1.30 -5.68
C ILE A 106 0.22 1.04 -4.82
N THR A 107 -0.05 1.90 -3.83
CA THR A 107 -1.25 1.82 -2.98
C THR A 107 -2.54 1.97 -3.79
N LEU A 108 -2.54 2.84 -4.81
CA LEU A 108 -3.66 3.06 -5.71
C LEU A 108 -3.94 1.86 -6.62
N VAL A 109 -2.89 1.30 -7.25
CA VAL A 109 -3.02 0.23 -8.25
C VAL A 109 -3.23 -1.13 -7.58
N TRP A 110 -2.41 -1.49 -6.59
CA TRP A 110 -2.38 -2.85 -6.02
C TRP A 110 -3.30 -3.04 -4.81
N LYS A 111 -3.91 -1.96 -4.30
CA LYS A 111 -4.98 -1.94 -3.29
C LYS A 111 -4.67 -2.77 -2.01
N ARG A 112 -4.44 -2.07 -0.88
CA ARG A 112 -4.31 -2.62 0.50
C ARG A 112 -3.02 -3.44 0.78
N ILE A 113 -1.84 -2.90 0.47
CA ILE A 113 -0.57 -3.44 0.99
C ILE A 113 -0.23 -2.68 2.28
N LEU A 114 -0.51 -3.28 3.45
CA LEU A 114 -0.25 -2.64 4.75
C LEU A 114 1.18 -2.14 4.86
N GLY A 115 2.14 -2.98 4.45
CA GLY A 115 3.56 -2.64 4.48
C GLY A 115 3.87 -1.36 3.71
N VAL A 116 3.23 -1.13 2.56
CA VAL A 116 3.43 0.08 1.76
C VAL A 116 2.91 1.30 2.51
N VAL A 117 1.70 1.23 3.10
CA VAL A 117 1.14 2.37 3.86
C VAL A 117 1.99 2.72 5.08
N ILE A 118 2.50 1.72 5.80
CA ILE A 118 3.40 1.94 6.93
C ILE A 118 4.72 2.53 6.45
N ALA A 119 5.30 2.00 5.38
CA ALA A 119 6.53 2.53 4.79
C ALA A 119 6.35 4.00 4.39
N THR A 120 5.24 4.35 3.71
CA THR A 120 4.93 5.73 3.35
C THR A 120 4.79 6.61 4.59
N LEU A 121 4.12 6.13 5.66
CA LEU A 121 3.98 6.88 6.91
C LEU A 121 5.35 7.23 7.50
N VAL A 122 6.26 6.26 7.56
CA VAL A 122 7.61 6.45 8.11
C VAL A 122 8.40 7.45 7.28
N VAL A 123 8.42 7.29 5.95
CA VAL A 123 9.13 8.20 5.04
C VAL A 123 8.55 9.62 5.13
N ALA A 124 7.22 9.75 5.16
CA ALA A 124 6.56 11.05 5.29
C ALA A 124 6.80 11.70 6.67
N ALA A 125 6.91 10.91 7.74
CA ALA A 125 7.25 11.42 9.07
C ALA A 125 8.68 11.97 9.11
N PHE A 126 9.65 11.30 8.47
CA PHE A 126 11.01 11.82 8.33
C PHE A 126 11.04 13.12 7.53
N ALA A 127 10.33 13.18 6.40
CA ALA A 127 10.20 14.41 5.63
C ALA A 127 9.58 15.54 6.46
N LEU A 128 8.53 15.26 7.23
CA LEU A 128 7.88 16.26 8.09
C LEU A 128 8.84 16.77 9.16
N MET A 129 9.59 15.88 9.82
CA MET A 129 10.55 16.25 10.86
C MET A 129 11.71 17.07 10.31
N ALA A 130 12.28 16.67 9.17
CA ALA A 130 13.32 17.44 8.49
C ALA A 130 12.81 18.85 8.14
N GLY A 131 11.61 18.96 7.57
CA GLY A 131 11.03 20.26 7.24
C GLY A 131 10.77 21.15 8.45
N ILE A 132 10.50 20.59 9.63
CA ILE A 132 10.34 21.37 10.87
C ILE A 132 11.69 21.93 11.33
N ILE A 133 12.76 21.14 11.20
CA ILE A 133 14.13 21.56 11.55
C ILE A 133 14.54 22.72 10.63
N ASP A 134 14.40 22.55 9.31
CA ASP A 134 14.75 23.59 8.34
C ASP A 134 13.93 24.87 8.54
N PHE A 135 12.68 24.73 8.99
CA PHE A 135 11.84 25.89 9.33
C PHE A 135 12.41 26.66 10.51
N GLY A 136 12.90 25.96 11.53
CA GLY A 136 13.63 26.56 12.65
C GLY A 136 14.85 27.32 12.18
N ASP A 137 15.69 26.69 11.36
CA ASP A 137 16.91 27.30 10.83
C ASP A 137 16.63 28.57 10.01
N VAL A 138 15.53 28.60 9.25
CA VAL A 138 15.10 29.80 8.50
C VAL A 138 14.58 30.90 9.43
N GLN A 139 13.88 30.57 10.51
CA GLN A 139 13.47 31.59 11.51
C GLN A 139 14.69 32.18 12.21
N ASP A 140 15.67 31.36 12.59
CA ASP A 140 16.92 31.84 13.18
C ASP A 140 17.65 32.76 12.19
N LEU A 141 17.75 32.36 10.91
CA LEU A 141 18.36 33.19 9.88
C LEU A 141 17.65 34.54 9.70
N LYS A 142 16.31 34.54 9.79
CA LYS A 142 15.50 35.77 9.77
C LYS A 142 15.84 36.68 10.95
N ASP A 143 15.94 36.13 12.16
CA ASP A 143 16.19 36.91 13.38
C ASP A 143 17.63 37.46 13.43
N PHE A 144 18.62 36.73 12.93
CA PHE A 144 20.03 37.14 12.95
C PHE A 144 20.47 37.99 11.74
N PHE A 145 19.95 37.70 10.54
CA PHE A 145 20.44 38.28 9.29
C PHE A 145 19.36 39.08 8.53
N GLY A 146 18.16 39.20 9.07
CA GLY A 146 17.05 39.93 8.43
C GLY A 146 16.52 39.24 7.18
N ALA A 147 16.70 37.91 7.07
CA ALA A 147 16.18 37.13 5.96
C ALA A 147 14.64 37.09 5.96
N GLU A 148 14.01 37.18 4.79
CA GLU A 148 12.56 37.03 4.65
C GLU A 148 12.21 35.56 4.35
N ALA A 149 11.28 35.00 5.12
CA ALA A 149 10.84 33.61 4.91
C ALA A 149 10.06 33.47 3.59
N GLY A 150 10.47 32.52 2.77
CA GLY A 150 9.84 32.19 1.49
C GLY A 150 8.69 31.18 1.64
N ILE A 151 7.88 31.06 0.59
CA ILE A 151 6.68 30.20 0.58
C ILE A 151 7.00 28.71 0.39
N GLY A 152 8.20 28.37 -0.08
CA GLY A 152 8.58 26.99 -0.40
C GLY A 152 8.54 26.07 0.81
N LEU A 153 9.07 26.52 1.95
CA LEU A 153 9.18 25.68 3.15
C LEU A 153 7.82 25.37 3.81
N PRO A 154 6.89 26.34 3.95
CA PRO A 154 5.50 26.04 4.32
C PRO A 154 4.82 25.04 3.38
N ILE A 155 5.11 25.10 2.07
CA ILE A 155 4.57 24.14 1.09
C ILE A 155 5.16 22.74 1.29
N VAL A 156 6.47 22.62 1.56
CA VAL A 156 7.13 21.34 1.90
C VAL A 156 6.49 20.74 3.15
N LEU A 157 6.33 21.52 4.22
CA LEU A 157 5.67 21.10 5.46
C LEU A 157 4.23 20.64 5.22
N GLY A 158 3.46 21.42 4.45
CA GLY A 158 2.10 21.07 4.06
C GLY A 158 2.04 19.75 3.27
N GLY A 159 2.98 19.54 2.35
CA GLY A 159 3.12 18.31 1.58
C GLY A 159 3.43 17.10 2.45
N ALA A 160 4.40 17.21 3.36
CA ALA A 160 4.75 16.15 4.29
C ALA A 160 3.58 15.80 5.23
N ALA A 161 2.92 16.82 5.81
CA ALA A 161 1.75 16.63 6.66
C ALA A 161 0.60 15.94 5.92
N LEU A 162 0.37 16.32 4.66
CA LEU A 162 -0.65 15.71 3.81
C LEU A 162 -0.34 14.24 3.50
N ALA A 163 0.93 13.90 3.24
CA ALA A 163 1.37 12.52 3.03
C ALA A 163 1.23 11.66 4.31
N VAL A 164 1.53 12.23 5.48
CA VAL A 164 1.28 11.59 6.80
C VAL A 164 -0.21 11.34 6.98
N ALA A 165 -1.07 12.34 6.74
CA ALA A 165 -2.52 12.21 6.85
C ALA A 165 -3.07 11.15 5.89
N GLY A 166 -2.59 11.12 4.64
CA GLY A 166 -2.94 10.09 3.67
C GLY A 166 -2.60 8.67 4.15
N SER A 167 -1.43 8.53 4.77
CA SER A 167 -0.97 7.26 5.35
C SER A 167 -1.83 6.82 6.55
N ILE A 168 -2.17 7.73 7.46
CA ILE A 168 -3.07 7.46 8.59
C ILE A 168 -4.46 7.03 8.09
N VAL A 169 -5.03 7.75 7.11
CA VAL A 169 -6.32 7.38 6.51
C VAL A 169 -6.27 5.97 5.90
N GLY A 170 -5.15 5.61 5.26
CA GLY A 170 -4.90 4.28 4.73
C GLY A 170 -4.90 3.19 5.82
N LEU A 171 -4.32 3.47 6.99
CA LEU A 171 -4.31 2.57 8.14
C LEU A 171 -5.70 2.41 8.78
N VAL A 172 -6.39 3.52 9.04
CA VAL A 172 -7.69 3.53 9.75
C VAL A 172 -8.80 2.89 8.91
N LYS A 173 -8.86 3.17 7.61
CA LYS A 173 -9.89 2.57 6.73
C LYS A 173 -9.64 1.10 6.40
N ARG A 174 -8.52 0.53 6.87
CA ARG A 174 -8.22 -0.90 6.74
C ARG A 174 -8.70 -1.72 7.93
N SER A 175 -8.80 -1.15 9.13
CA SER A 175 -9.23 -1.86 10.33
C SER A 175 -10.75 -2.08 10.42
N ARG A 176 -11.51 -1.49 9.49
CA ARG A 176 -12.96 -1.67 9.31
C ARG A 176 -13.25 -2.37 7.98
#